data_AF-A0A2W6DNB5-F1
#
_entry.id   AF-A0A2W6DNB5-F1
#
_cell.length_a   1.000
_cell.length_b   1.000
_cell.length_c   1.000
_cell.angle_alpha   90.00
_cell.angle_beta   90.00
_cell.angle_gamma   90.00
#
_symmetry.space_group_name_H-M   'P 1'
#
loop_
_entity.id
_entity.type
_entity.pdbx_description
1 polymer ?
#
loop_
_entity_poly.entity_id
_entity_poly.type
_entity_poly.pdbx_seq_one_letter_code
_entity_poly.pdbx_strand_id
1 'polypeptide(L)'
;MRYDEGRLEELIEESADLQTDGMKSTRGALDDLVEITKDQQAHADPDEARDLATDRRPLVGTGAKLGGALAAGAVGVGALGMVSAFAQGNVNVQALQTSASVENLAVFSYGKALGLPYIANGNAVIKAFAMKTMQQHAAHAQAFNAAATKLGGKAQMNPDPVIAPKVMAMLPALVAATTTTGPPMVVALATTLERTAAETYSKNCQLMNDLPSRSVMSSILGIDVQHLAVLLAVSALLKGGAPQLIAIPTNDAALPAAAGSVGFPDTFFPNDPTYARPPEEGAIA
;
A
#
# COMPACT_ATOMS: atom_id res chain seq x y z
N MET A 1 -0.23 -31.74 9.98
CA MET A 1 1.04 -31.15 10.46
C MET A 1 0.67 -30.23 11.62
N ARG A 2 1.20 -30.47 12.82
CA ARG A 2 0.92 -29.66 14.01
C ARG A 2 2.03 -28.60 14.05
N TYR A 3 1.71 -27.34 13.83
CA TYR A 3 2.69 -26.25 13.96
C TYR A 3 2.69 -25.75 15.41
N ASP A 4 3.78 -25.13 15.84
CA ASP A 4 3.89 -24.54 17.17
C ASP A 4 3.15 -23.20 17.18
N GLU A 5 1.91 -23.21 17.66
CA GLU A 5 1.04 -22.03 17.72
C GLU A 5 1.67 -20.89 18.54
N GLY A 6 2.32 -21.20 19.67
CA GLY A 6 2.92 -20.18 20.53
C GLY A 6 4.12 -19.48 19.89
N ARG A 7 4.95 -20.21 19.15
CA ARG A 7 6.05 -19.59 18.39
C ARG A 7 5.59 -18.83 17.15
N LEU A 8 4.49 -19.27 16.53
CA LEU A 8 3.87 -18.49 15.46
C LEU A 8 3.34 -17.16 16.01
N GLU A 9 2.76 -17.17 17.20
CA GLU A 9 2.34 -15.95 17.90
C GLU A 9 3.53 -15.02 18.17
N GLU A 10 4.67 -15.52 18.66
CA GLU A 10 5.89 -14.73 18.93
C GLU A 10 6.46 -14.05 17.67
N LEU A 11 6.54 -14.76 16.54
CA LEU A 11 7.02 -14.13 15.28
C LEU A 11 6.02 -13.14 14.69
N ILE A 12 4.71 -13.40 14.87
CA ILE A 12 3.67 -12.44 14.54
C ILE A 12 3.77 -11.22 15.47
N GLU A 13 4.21 -11.39 16.72
CA GLU A 13 4.47 -10.34 17.70
C GLU A 13 5.63 -9.45 17.24
N GLU A 14 6.77 -10.00 16.80
CA GLU A 14 7.88 -9.17 16.27
C GLU A 14 7.46 -8.31 15.06
N SER A 15 6.66 -8.87 14.14
CA SER A 15 6.07 -8.08 13.05
C SER A 15 5.04 -7.07 13.56
N ALA A 16 4.28 -7.42 14.60
CA ALA A 16 3.34 -6.52 15.25
C ALA A 16 4.04 -5.38 16.00
N ASP A 17 5.22 -5.61 16.56
CA ASP A 17 6.03 -4.61 17.26
C ASP A 17 6.58 -3.58 16.29
N LEU A 18 7.19 -4.03 15.18
CA LEU A 18 7.63 -3.11 14.13
C LEU A 18 6.47 -2.27 13.58
N GLN A 19 5.30 -2.91 13.35
CA GLN A 19 4.08 -2.20 12.98
C GLN A 19 3.67 -1.20 14.06
N THR A 20 3.66 -1.60 15.33
CA THR A 20 3.19 -0.77 16.44
C THR A 20 4.09 0.46 16.61
N ASP A 21 5.39 0.29 16.52
CA ASP A 21 6.37 1.37 16.58
C ASP A 21 6.27 2.31 15.38
N GLY A 22 6.15 1.75 14.16
CA GLY A 22 5.92 2.55 12.95
C GLY A 22 4.64 3.38 13.07
N MET A 23 3.52 2.76 13.42
CA MET A 23 2.23 3.43 13.59
C MET A 23 2.21 4.40 14.79
N LYS A 24 3.05 4.20 15.81
CA LYS A 24 3.25 5.17 16.89
C LYS A 24 3.96 6.43 16.37
N SER A 25 5.02 6.26 15.56
CA SER A 25 5.69 7.38 14.90
C SER A 25 4.73 8.11 13.94
N THR A 26 3.95 7.36 13.16
CA THR A 26 2.91 7.92 12.28
C THR A 26 1.92 8.80 13.06
N ARG A 27 1.43 8.33 14.22
CA ARG A 27 0.49 9.11 15.04
C ARG A 27 1.08 10.42 15.54
N GLY A 28 2.34 10.42 15.99
CA GLY A 28 3.03 11.66 16.36
C GLY A 28 3.12 12.64 15.20
N ALA A 29 3.50 12.16 14.01
CA ALA A 29 3.57 12.99 12.81
C ALA A 29 2.18 13.52 12.36
N LEU A 30 1.11 12.74 12.56
CA LEU A 30 -0.26 13.18 12.29
C LEU A 30 -0.70 14.31 13.21
N ASP A 31 -0.17 14.41 14.42
CA ASP A 31 -0.45 15.53 15.33
C ASP A 31 0.28 16.79 14.86
N ASP A 32 1.54 16.67 14.43
CA ASP A 32 2.33 17.79 13.87
C ASP A 32 1.70 18.37 12.58
N LEU A 33 1.10 17.52 11.73
CA LEU A 33 0.39 17.98 10.53
C LEU A 33 -0.81 18.89 10.84
N VAL A 34 -1.45 18.74 12.01
CA VAL A 34 -2.55 19.62 12.41
C VAL A 34 -2.04 21.04 12.64
N GLU A 35 -0.87 21.18 13.25
CA GLU A 35 -0.26 22.49 13.50
C GLU A 35 0.17 23.15 12.19
N ILE A 36 0.77 22.41 11.25
CA ILE A 36 1.09 22.93 9.91
C ILE A 36 -0.16 23.48 9.20
N THR A 37 -1.28 22.73 9.23
CA THR A 37 -2.51 23.17 8.58
C THR A 37 -3.10 24.41 9.25
N LYS A 38 -3.05 24.51 10.58
CA LYS A 38 -3.50 25.72 11.31
C LYS A 38 -2.67 26.94 10.93
N ASP A 39 -1.35 26.80 10.88
CA ASP A 39 -0.44 27.89 10.50
C ASP A 39 -0.71 28.34 9.07
N GLN A 40 -0.88 27.39 8.14
CA GLN A 40 -1.24 27.71 6.75
C GLN A 40 -2.58 28.44 6.64
N GLN A 41 -3.58 28.04 7.42
CA GLN A 41 -4.89 28.71 7.45
C GLN A 41 -4.79 30.12 8.06
N ALA A 42 -3.97 30.32 9.08
CA ALA A 42 -3.77 31.62 9.72
C ALA A 42 -3.03 32.62 8.81
N HIS A 43 -2.20 32.12 7.90
CA HIS A 43 -1.43 32.91 6.94
C HIS A 43 -2.04 33.01 5.54
N ALA A 44 -3.19 32.36 5.29
CA ALA A 44 -3.88 32.46 4.01
C ALA A 44 -4.43 33.88 3.81
N ASP A 45 -4.07 34.52 2.69
CA ASP A 45 -4.62 35.82 2.32
C ASP A 45 -6.12 35.68 2.03
N PRO A 46 -7.00 36.38 2.77
CA PRO A 46 -8.45 36.34 2.56
C PRO A 46 -8.87 36.73 1.13
N ASP A 47 -8.08 37.58 0.46
CA ASP A 47 -8.39 38.06 -0.89
C ASP A 47 -7.98 37.04 -1.95
N GLU A 48 -6.87 36.31 -1.76
CA GLU A 48 -6.47 35.18 -2.61
C GLU A 48 -7.51 34.03 -2.52
N ALA A 49 -8.02 33.77 -1.31
CA ALA A 49 -9.09 32.80 -1.09
C ALA A 49 -10.42 33.21 -1.78
N ARG A 50 -10.69 34.52 -1.89
CA ARG A 50 -11.87 35.07 -2.57
C ARG A 50 -11.74 35.03 -4.09
N ASP A 51 -10.59 35.40 -4.63
CA ASP A 51 -10.32 35.36 -6.07
C ASP A 51 -10.43 33.92 -6.62
N LEU A 52 -9.91 32.94 -5.88
CA LEU A 52 -10.05 31.51 -6.19
C LEU A 52 -11.50 31.00 -6.14
N ALA A 53 -12.37 31.63 -5.33
CA ALA A 53 -13.78 31.29 -5.27
C ALA A 53 -14.58 31.91 -6.43
N THR A 54 -14.18 33.09 -6.91
CA THR A 54 -14.82 33.78 -8.04
C THR A 54 -14.46 33.21 -9.42
N ASP A 55 -13.29 32.59 -9.57
CA ASP A 55 -12.84 31.99 -10.83
C ASP A 55 -13.56 30.67 -11.18
N ARG A 56 -14.48 30.22 -10.31
CA ARG A 56 -15.26 28.97 -10.45
C ARG A 56 -16.66 29.19 -11.01
N ARG A 57 -16.80 29.96 -12.09
CA ARG A 57 -18.04 29.93 -12.88
C ARG A 57 -18.04 28.67 -13.74
N PRO A 58 -19.01 27.74 -13.56
CA PRO A 58 -19.08 26.56 -14.41
C PRO A 58 -19.51 27.00 -15.82
N LEU A 59 -18.66 26.74 -16.81
CA LEU A 59 -19.05 26.66 -18.22
C LEU A 59 -20.00 25.47 -18.39
N VAL A 60 -21.27 25.66 -18.02
CA VAL A 60 -22.38 24.81 -18.45
C VAL A 60 -22.60 25.12 -19.93
N GLY A 61 -21.92 24.38 -20.80
CA GLY A 61 -21.95 24.61 -22.23
C GLY A 61 -21.70 23.35 -23.04
N THR A 62 -22.78 22.62 -23.29
CA THR A 62 -23.00 21.75 -24.47
C THR A 62 -22.27 20.40 -24.52
N GLY A 63 -23.03 19.30 -24.39
CA GLY A 63 -22.53 17.95 -24.67
C GLY A 63 -23.51 16.83 -24.32
N ALA A 64 -24.73 16.89 -24.82
CA ALA A 64 -25.71 15.82 -24.67
C ALA A 64 -25.37 14.61 -25.56
N LYS A 65 -25.73 13.42 -25.05
CA LYS A 65 -25.97 12.13 -25.72
C LYS A 65 -24.80 11.16 -25.89
N LEU A 66 -24.74 10.17 -25.00
CA LEU A 66 -24.61 8.76 -25.39
C LEU A 66 -25.14 7.87 -24.25
N GLY A 67 -26.27 7.23 -24.53
CA GLY A 67 -26.89 6.22 -23.66
C GLY A 67 -26.34 4.82 -23.93
N GLY A 68 -26.42 3.96 -22.93
CA GLY A 68 -26.15 2.52 -23.06
C GLY A 68 -25.96 1.86 -21.71
N ALA A 69 -26.91 1.03 -21.31
CA ALA A 69 -27.03 0.42 -19.99
C ALA A 69 -25.94 -0.61 -19.66
N LEU A 70 -25.39 -0.53 -18.44
CA LEU A 70 -24.88 -1.69 -17.70
C LEU A 70 -25.36 -1.61 -16.25
N ALA A 71 -26.14 -2.61 -15.87
CA ALA A 71 -26.66 -2.82 -14.53
C ALA A 71 -25.61 -3.49 -13.63
N ALA A 72 -25.70 -3.18 -12.34
CA ALA A 72 -25.03 -3.80 -11.18
C ALA A 72 -23.55 -3.44 -10.94
N GLY A 73 -23.34 -2.36 -10.18
CA GLY A 73 -22.06 -2.00 -9.55
C GLY A 73 -22.02 -0.50 -9.28
N ALA A 74 -22.59 -0.06 -8.16
CA ALA A 74 -22.65 1.35 -7.79
C ALA A 74 -21.24 1.90 -7.49
N VAL A 75 -20.56 2.40 -8.52
CA VAL A 75 -19.49 3.40 -8.39
C VAL A 75 -20.17 4.75 -8.62
N GLY A 76 -20.51 5.42 -7.52
CA GLY A 76 -21.21 6.70 -7.54
C GLY A 76 -20.34 7.79 -8.17
N VAL A 77 -20.68 8.17 -9.41
CA VAL A 77 -20.28 9.45 -10.00
C VAL A 77 -21.18 10.52 -9.40
N GLY A 78 -20.62 11.41 -8.57
CA GLY A 78 -21.33 12.60 -8.11
C GLY A 78 -21.01 13.03 -6.68
N ALA A 79 -19.85 13.66 -6.49
CA ALA A 79 -19.62 14.59 -5.39
C ALA A 79 -18.81 15.78 -5.92
N LEU A 80 -19.51 16.69 -6.61
CA LEU A 80 -19.05 18.05 -6.83
C LEU A 80 -19.20 18.80 -5.50
N GLY A 81 -18.07 19.07 -4.84
CA GLY A 81 -18.03 19.84 -3.60
C GLY A 81 -16.60 20.28 -3.28
N MET A 82 -16.31 21.56 -3.54
CA MET A 82 -15.29 22.40 -2.89
C MET A 82 -13.93 21.74 -2.61
N VAL A 83 -13.18 21.44 -3.67
CA VAL A 83 -11.74 21.15 -3.56
C VAL A 83 -10.96 22.46 -3.56
N SER A 84 -10.09 22.72 -2.60
CA SER A 84 -9.14 23.84 -2.71
C SER A 84 -8.14 23.55 -3.84
N ALA A 85 -7.81 24.53 -4.67
CA ALA A 85 -6.80 24.38 -5.74
C ALA A 85 -5.43 23.90 -5.22
N PHE A 86 -5.18 24.01 -3.91
CA PHE A 86 -4.03 23.44 -3.22
C PHE A 86 -3.87 21.91 -3.37
N ALA A 87 -4.96 21.14 -3.53
CA ALA A 87 -4.87 19.69 -3.71
C ALA A 87 -4.36 19.28 -5.10
N GLN A 88 -4.53 20.14 -6.12
CA GLN A 88 -4.08 19.86 -7.50
C GLN A 88 -2.59 20.21 -7.74
N GLY A 89 -1.84 20.64 -6.72
CA GLY A 89 -0.40 20.92 -6.85
C GLY A 89 0.45 20.62 -5.60
N ASN A 90 -0.14 20.21 -4.48
CA ASN A 90 0.63 19.84 -3.30
C ASN A 90 1.17 18.41 -3.44
N VAL A 91 2.48 18.30 -3.72
CA VAL A 91 3.18 17.03 -3.87
C VAL A 91 3.05 16.11 -2.64
N ASN A 92 2.88 16.66 -1.43
CA ASN A 92 2.72 15.86 -0.21
C ASN A 92 1.34 15.18 -0.20
N VAL A 93 0.28 15.93 -0.53
CA VAL A 93 -1.08 15.38 -0.64
C VAL A 93 -1.12 14.30 -1.73
N GLN A 94 -0.56 14.60 -2.89
CA GLN A 94 -0.50 13.66 -4.03
C GLN A 94 0.26 12.38 -3.65
N ALA A 95 1.44 12.51 -3.06
CA ALA A 95 2.25 11.38 -2.61
C ALA A 95 1.53 10.52 -1.56
N LEU A 96 0.84 11.13 -0.59
CA LEU A 96 0.06 10.41 0.42
C LEU A 96 -1.14 9.68 -0.20
N GLN A 97 -1.87 10.32 -1.11
CA GLN A 97 -3.00 9.69 -1.81
C GLN A 97 -2.55 8.54 -2.70
N THR A 98 -1.46 8.72 -3.45
CA THR A 98 -0.87 7.64 -4.26
C THR A 98 -0.42 6.49 -3.39
N SER A 99 0.19 6.76 -2.24
CA SER A 99 0.58 5.71 -1.29
C SER A 99 -0.65 4.97 -0.75
N ALA A 100 -1.71 5.68 -0.35
CA ALA A 100 -2.98 5.06 0.04
C ALA A 100 -3.59 4.19 -1.09
N SER A 101 -3.44 4.61 -2.35
CA SER A 101 -3.89 3.83 -3.53
C SER A 101 -3.16 2.49 -3.66
N VAL A 102 -1.84 2.49 -3.43
CA VAL A 102 -1.01 1.28 -3.40
C VAL A 102 -1.44 0.36 -2.26
N GLU A 103 -1.66 0.90 -1.06
CA GLU A 103 -2.14 0.13 0.10
C GLU A 103 -3.52 -0.50 -0.14
N ASN A 104 -4.45 0.25 -0.73
CA ASN A 104 -5.78 -0.28 -1.08
C ASN A 104 -5.67 -1.44 -2.09
N LEU A 105 -4.73 -1.37 -3.02
CA LEU A 105 -4.46 -2.47 -3.95
C LEU A 105 -3.87 -3.69 -3.22
N ALA A 106 -2.96 -3.48 -2.26
CA ALA A 106 -2.40 -4.55 -1.46
C ALA A 106 -3.49 -5.26 -0.64
N VAL A 107 -4.34 -4.50 0.07
CA VAL A 107 -5.50 -5.05 0.81
C VAL A 107 -6.41 -5.89 -0.10
N PHE A 108 -6.77 -5.35 -1.27
CA PHE A 108 -7.57 -6.08 -2.24
C PHE A 108 -6.90 -7.40 -2.67
N SER A 109 -5.61 -7.34 -3.00
CA SER A 109 -4.85 -8.46 -3.55
C SER A 109 -4.65 -9.58 -2.53
N TYR A 110 -4.25 -9.25 -1.30
CA TYR A 110 -4.16 -10.22 -0.21
C TYR A 110 -5.54 -10.83 0.13
N GLY A 111 -6.60 -10.02 0.12
CA GLY A 111 -7.97 -10.52 0.31
C GLY A 111 -8.36 -11.55 -0.74
N LYS A 112 -8.00 -11.34 -2.02
CA LYS A 112 -8.19 -12.34 -3.08
C LYS A 112 -7.34 -13.58 -2.85
N ALA A 113 -6.07 -13.41 -2.49
CA ALA A 113 -5.16 -14.52 -2.27
C ALA A 113 -5.63 -15.45 -1.13
N LEU A 114 -6.11 -14.88 -0.02
CA LEU A 114 -6.65 -15.63 1.12
C LEU A 114 -7.90 -16.44 0.79
N GLY A 115 -8.63 -16.07 -0.26
CA GLY A 115 -9.78 -16.83 -0.77
C GLY A 115 -9.41 -18.04 -1.64
N LEU A 116 -8.15 -18.17 -2.06
CA LEU A 116 -7.71 -19.28 -2.92
C LEU A 116 -7.57 -20.57 -2.10
N PRO A 117 -8.12 -21.72 -2.55
CA PRO A 117 -8.15 -22.96 -1.74
C PRO A 117 -6.78 -23.44 -1.25
N TYR A 118 -5.75 -23.27 -2.08
CA TYR A 118 -4.37 -23.67 -1.77
C TYR A 118 -3.63 -22.70 -0.85
N ILE A 119 -4.20 -21.52 -0.56
CA ILE A 119 -3.74 -20.63 0.51
C ILE A 119 -4.58 -20.87 1.75
N ALA A 120 -5.92 -20.86 1.62
CA ALA A 120 -6.86 -21.01 2.72
C ALA A 120 -6.66 -22.31 3.52
N ASN A 121 -6.34 -23.41 2.82
CA ASN A 121 -6.07 -24.74 3.37
C ASN A 121 -4.59 -25.15 3.22
N GLY A 122 -3.74 -24.21 2.81
CA GLY A 122 -2.33 -24.45 2.50
C GLY A 122 -1.42 -24.41 3.72
N ASN A 123 -0.20 -23.95 3.49
CA ASN A 123 0.76 -23.72 4.55
C ASN A 123 0.22 -22.65 5.53
N ALA A 124 0.09 -23.02 6.81
CA ALA A 124 -0.48 -22.16 7.84
C ALA A 124 0.34 -20.87 8.07
N VAL A 125 1.67 -20.93 7.92
CA VAL A 125 2.56 -19.77 8.06
C VAL A 125 2.32 -18.77 6.92
N ILE A 126 2.22 -19.25 5.68
CA ILE A 126 1.90 -18.39 4.52
C ILE A 126 0.55 -17.71 4.71
N LYS A 127 -0.46 -18.46 5.16
CA LYS A 127 -1.80 -17.91 5.44
C LYS A 127 -1.77 -16.86 6.55
N ALA A 128 -1.09 -17.14 7.66
CA ALA A 128 -0.98 -16.22 8.79
C ALA A 128 -0.27 -14.92 8.39
N PHE A 129 0.83 -15.03 7.64
CA PHE A 129 1.53 -13.89 7.06
C PHE A 129 0.60 -13.06 6.18
N ALA A 130 -0.07 -13.68 5.19
CA ALA A 130 -0.98 -12.99 4.30
C ALA A 130 -2.14 -12.29 5.04
N MET A 131 -2.68 -12.88 6.11
CA MET A 131 -3.70 -12.25 6.95
C MET A 131 -3.16 -11.02 7.69
N LYS A 132 -1.98 -11.15 8.31
CA LYS A 132 -1.35 -10.07 9.10
C LYS A 132 -0.96 -8.90 8.19
N THR A 133 -0.29 -9.18 7.07
CA THR A 133 0.13 -8.18 6.10
C THR A 133 -1.07 -7.42 5.51
N MET A 134 -2.17 -8.10 5.17
CA MET A 134 -3.40 -7.45 4.73
C MET A 134 -3.96 -6.46 5.76
N GLN A 135 -3.93 -6.82 7.06
CA GLN A 135 -4.39 -5.94 8.14
C GLN A 135 -3.46 -4.73 8.31
N GLN A 136 -2.15 -4.93 8.16
CA GLN A 136 -1.15 -3.87 8.24
C GLN A 136 -1.34 -2.86 7.09
N HIS A 137 -1.48 -3.32 5.84
CA HIS A 137 -1.80 -2.46 4.71
C HIS A 137 -3.10 -1.66 4.90
N ALA A 138 -4.13 -2.27 5.50
CA ALA A 138 -5.36 -1.55 5.81
C ALA A 138 -5.12 -0.41 6.81
N ALA A 139 -4.25 -0.62 7.80
CA ALA A 139 -3.85 0.43 8.75
C ALA A 139 -2.97 1.51 8.08
N HIS A 140 -2.08 1.12 7.16
CA HIS A 140 -1.26 2.04 6.38
C HIS A 140 -2.11 2.93 5.48
N ALA A 141 -3.08 2.35 4.74
CA ALA A 141 -4.04 3.09 3.91
C ALA A 141 -4.79 4.15 4.74
N GLN A 142 -5.22 3.79 5.95
CA GLN A 142 -5.88 4.71 6.87
C GLN A 142 -4.95 5.85 7.31
N ALA A 143 -3.70 5.54 7.65
CA ALA A 143 -2.71 6.54 8.04
C ALA A 143 -2.40 7.52 6.91
N PHE A 144 -2.15 7.04 5.70
CA PHE A 144 -1.91 7.89 4.53
C PHE A 144 -3.12 8.77 4.23
N ASN A 145 -4.33 8.22 4.26
CA ASN A 145 -5.56 8.99 4.06
C ASN A 145 -5.80 10.04 5.16
N ALA A 146 -5.49 9.71 6.42
CA ALA A 146 -5.55 10.66 7.52
C ALA A 146 -4.58 11.82 7.32
N ALA A 147 -3.33 11.53 6.92
CA ALA A 147 -2.34 12.55 6.63
C ALA A 147 -2.76 13.43 5.44
N ALA A 148 -3.21 12.82 4.33
CA ALA A 148 -3.67 13.54 3.15
C ALA A 148 -4.84 14.48 3.50
N THR A 149 -5.80 14.00 4.31
CA THR A 149 -6.97 14.79 4.72
C THR A 149 -6.58 15.95 5.63
N LYS A 150 -5.62 15.76 6.55
CA LYS A 150 -5.12 16.86 7.41
C LYS A 150 -4.47 17.97 6.59
N LEU A 151 -3.81 17.64 5.48
CA LEU A 151 -3.25 18.59 4.51
C LEU A 151 -4.29 19.17 3.53
N GLY A 152 -5.59 18.94 3.77
CA GLY A 152 -6.68 19.47 2.93
C GLY A 152 -6.97 18.66 1.66
N GLY A 153 -6.35 17.48 1.50
CA GLY A 153 -6.67 16.53 0.44
C GLY A 153 -7.90 15.67 0.74
N LYS A 154 -8.22 14.77 -0.20
CA LYS A 154 -9.26 13.74 -0.03
C LYS A 154 -8.65 12.38 0.30
N ALA A 155 -9.40 11.56 1.02
CA ALA A 155 -9.08 10.15 1.17
C ALA A 155 -9.18 9.42 -0.18
N GLN A 156 -8.08 8.81 -0.62
CA GLN A 156 -8.02 7.91 -1.76
C GLN A 156 -8.40 6.48 -1.31
N MET A 157 -9.51 5.98 -1.86
CA MET A 157 -10.08 4.67 -1.52
C MET A 157 -10.00 3.66 -2.65
N ASN A 158 -9.58 4.09 -3.85
CA ASN A 158 -9.43 3.20 -4.99
C ASN A 158 -8.04 2.54 -4.99
N PRO A 159 -7.91 1.34 -5.60
CA PRO A 159 -6.62 0.72 -5.85
C PRO A 159 -5.77 1.50 -6.87
N ASP A 160 -4.45 1.32 -6.81
CA ASP A 160 -3.50 1.89 -7.77
C ASP A 160 -3.93 1.62 -9.24
N PRO A 161 -4.13 2.66 -10.06
CA PRO A 161 -4.73 2.50 -11.39
C PRO A 161 -3.80 1.84 -12.41
N VAL A 162 -2.49 1.79 -12.17
CA VAL A 162 -1.50 1.25 -13.11
C VAL A 162 -1.17 -0.21 -12.81
N ILE A 163 -1.12 -0.59 -11.54
CA ILE A 163 -0.81 -1.95 -11.10
C ILE A 163 -2.08 -2.79 -10.97
N ALA A 164 -3.24 -2.22 -10.60
CA ALA A 164 -4.49 -2.98 -10.48
C ALA A 164 -4.86 -3.80 -11.73
N PRO A 165 -4.73 -3.28 -12.98
CA PRO A 165 -4.98 -4.09 -14.17
C PRO A 165 -4.07 -5.32 -14.28
N LYS A 166 -2.81 -5.21 -13.84
CA LYS A 166 -1.85 -6.33 -13.84
C LYS A 166 -2.27 -7.40 -12.83
N VAL A 167 -2.69 -6.99 -11.63
CA VAL A 167 -3.26 -7.90 -10.62
C VAL A 167 -4.48 -8.63 -11.17
N MET A 168 -5.43 -7.88 -11.75
CA MET A 168 -6.66 -8.45 -12.30
C MET A 168 -6.39 -9.44 -13.44
N ALA A 169 -5.41 -9.18 -14.28
CA ALA A 169 -5.01 -10.08 -15.35
C ALA A 169 -4.42 -11.41 -14.82
N MET A 170 -3.80 -11.41 -13.63
CA MET A 170 -3.26 -12.62 -13.01
C MET A 170 -4.31 -13.48 -12.30
N LEU A 171 -5.45 -12.92 -11.91
CA LEU A 171 -6.47 -13.62 -11.12
C LEU A 171 -6.97 -14.93 -11.76
N PRO A 172 -7.28 -15.01 -13.08
CA PRO A 172 -7.72 -16.26 -13.68
C PRO A 172 -6.68 -17.38 -13.55
N ALA A 173 -5.40 -17.05 -13.74
CA ALA A 173 -4.31 -18.01 -13.63
C ALA A 173 -4.11 -18.46 -12.17
N LEU A 174 -4.26 -17.55 -11.21
CA LEU A 174 -4.23 -17.88 -9.78
C LEU A 174 -5.38 -18.83 -9.40
N VAL A 175 -6.60 -18.57 -9.87
CA VAL A 175 -7.75 -19.45 -9.60
C VAL A 175 -7.56 -20.84 -10.20
N ALA A 176 -6.97 -20.94 -11.39
CA ALA A 176 -6.69 -22.21 -12.06
C ALA A 176 -5.48 -22.96 -11.50
N ALA A 177 -4.66 -22.32 -10.65
CA ALA A 177 -3.44 -22.91 -10.13
C ALA A 177 -3.70 -24.04 -9.12
N THR A 178 -2.72 -24.92 -8.96
CA THR A 178 -2.78 -26.07 -8.04
C THR A 178 -2.09 -25.74 -6.72
N THR A 179 -2.10 -26.66 -5.76
CA THR A 179 -1.34 -26.53 -4.51
C THR A 179 0.17 -26.42 -4.71
N THR A 180 0.70 -26.87 -5.86
CA THR A 180 2.12 -26.80 -6.17
C THR A 180 2.48 -25.53 -6.95
N THR A 181 1.63 -25.10 -7.88
CA THR A 181 1.91 -23.93 -8.74
C THR A 181 1.36 -22.63 -8.18
N GLY A 182 0.31 -22.68 -7.36
CA GLY A 182 -0.41 -21.54 -6.82
C GLY A 182 0.39 -20.73 -5.81
N PRO A 183 0.92 -21.32 -4.71
CA PRO A 183 1.65 -20.56 -3.71
C PRO A 183 2.85 -19.77 -4.28
N PRO A 184 3.70 -20.31 -5.18
CA PRO A 184 4.74 -19.52 -5.83
C PRO A 184 4.22 -18.33 -6.63
N MET A 185 3.08 -18.47 -7.33
CA MET A 185 2.47 -17.37 -8.08
C MET A 185 1.91 -16.28 -7.17
N VAL A 186 1.27 -16.66 -6.05
CA VAL A 186 0.79 -15.72 -5.03
C VAL A 186 1.94 -14.95 -4.41
N VAL A 187 3.02 -15.65 -4.01
CA VAL A 187 4.21 -15.02 -3.43
C VAL A 187 4.86 -14.07 -4.44
N ALA A 188 4.97 -14.44 -5.71
CA ALA A 188 5.53 -13.55 -6.74
C ALA A 188 4.69 -12.28 -6.96
N LEU A 189 3.36 -12.41 -6.94
CA LEU A 189 2.46 -11.26 -7.01
C LEU A 189 2.61 -10.35 -5.77
N ALA A 190 2.62 -10.94 -4.57
CA ALA A 190 2.84 -10.21 -3.33
C ALA A 190 4.20 -9.48 -3.34
N THR A 191 5.28 -10.14 -3.76
CA THR A 191 6.61 -9.50 -3.90
C THR A 191 6.56 -8.28 -4.83
N THR A 192 5.80 -8.35 -5.92
CA THR A 192 5.61 -7.21 -6.83
C THR A 192 4.92 -6.04 -6.12
N LEU A 193 3.89 -6.33 -5.31
CA LEU A 193 3.15 -5.31 -4.56
C LEU A 193 4.01 -4.66 -3.47
N GLU A 194 4.70 -5.45 -2.65
CA GLU A 194 5.57 -4.89 -1.60
C GLU A 194 6.73 -4.10 -2.17
N ARG A 195 7.30 -4.54 -3.30
CA ARG A 195 8.33 -3.77 -4.00
C ARG A 195 7.76 -2.47 -4.55
N THR A 196 6.55 -2.48 -5.11
CA THR A 196 5.85 -1.26 -5.51
C THR A 196 5.65 -0.32 -4.33
N ALA A 197 5.19 -0.79 -3.18
CA ALA A 197 5.02 0.03 -1.98
C ALA A 197 6.36 0.61 -1.50
N ALA A 198 7.35 -0.24 -1.25
CA ALA A 198 8.65 0.17 -0.74
C ALA A 198 9.37 1.16 -1.67
N GLU A 199 9.39 0.92 -2.98
CA GLU A 199 10.01 1.84 -3.93
C GLU A 199 9.22 3.14 -4.10
N THR A 200 7.88 3.08 -4.02
CA THR A 200 7.03 4.28 -4.03
C THR A 200 7.31 5.15 -2.80
N TYR A 201 7.41 4.56 -1.61
CA TYR A 201 7.57 5.31 -0.37
C TYR A 201 8.98 5.86 -0.24
N SER A 202 9.99 5.07 -0.61
CA SER A 202 11.37 5.52 -0.75
C SER A 202 11.47 6.75 -1.67
N LYS A 203 10.87 6.69 -2.86
CA LYS A 203 10.90 7.79 -3.83
C LYS A 203 10.11 9.01 -3.34
N ASN A 204 8.88 8.82 -2.91
CA ASN A 204 8.00 9.92 -2.53
C ASN A 204 8.46 10.63 -1.25
N CYS A 205 9.06 9.91 -0.30
CA CYS A 205 9.68 10.52 0.88
C CYS A 205 10.70 11.60 0.49
N GLN A 206 11.47 11.39 -0.58
CA GLN A 206 12.47 12.35 -1.08
C GLN A 206 11.83 13.57 -1.74
N LEU A 207 10.62 13.44 -2.28
CA LEU A 207 9.89 14.50 -2.98
C LEU A 207 9.05 15.37 -2.04
N MET A 208 8.71 14.86 -0.87
CA MET A 208 7.87 15.58 0.10
C MET A 208 8.58 16.80 0.69
N ASN A 209 7.83 17.85 0.98
CA ASN A 209 8.36 19.14 1.41
C ASN A 209 8.29 19.40 2.93
N ASP A 210 7.61 18.54 3.69
CA ASP A 210 7.50 18.69 5.15
C ASP A 210 7.94 17.43 5.90
N LEU A 211 8.51 17.63 7.09
CA LEU A 211 9.03 16.55 7.93
C LEU A 211 7.92 15.61 8.45
N PRO A 212 6.74 16.09 8.89
CA PRO A 212 5.67 15.19 9.31
C PRO A 212 5.21 14.20 8.23
N SER A 213 4.99 14.65 7.00
CA SER A 213 4.64 13.78 5.86
C SER A 213 5.74 12.76 5.57
N ARG A 214 7.02 13.18 5.61
CA ARG A 214 8.16 12.26 5.49
C ARG A 214 8.21 11.24 6.63
N SER A 215 7.87 11.64 7.84
CA SER A 215 7.82 10.75 9.01
C SER A 215 6.71 9.70 8.85
N VAL A 216 5.50 10.09 8.42
CA VAL A 216 4.44 9.14 8.06
C VAL A 216 4.94 8.13 7.02
N MET A 217 5.46 8.62 5.90
CA MET A 217 5.98 7.80 4.79
C MET A 217 7.08 6.83 5.24
N SER A 218 8.11 7.33 5.91
CA SER A 218 9.27 6.53 6.32
C SER A 218 8.95 5.53 7.43
N SER A 219 8.01 5.85 8.32
CA SER A 219 7.57 4.92 9.37
C SER A 219 6.84 3.70 8.81
N ILE A 220 6.09 3.87 7.72
CA ILE A 220 5.41 2.78 7.01
C ILE A 220 6.38 2.03 6.10
N LEU A 221 7.27 2.75 5.39
CA LEU A 221 8.30 2.14 4.53
C LEU A 221 9.08 1.03 5.26
N GLY A 222 9.51 1.23 6.50
CA GLY A 222 10.25 0.21 7.25
C GLY A 222 9.49 -1.11 7.41
N ILE A 223 8.16 -1.04 7.51
CA ILE A 223 7.29 -2.22 7.66
C ILE A 223 7.17 -2.96 6.33
N ASP A 224 6.93 -2.26 5.23
CA ASP A 224 6.78 -2.91 3.91
C ASP A 224 8.11 -3.51 3.42
N VAL A 225 9.24 -2.93 3.82
CA VAL A 225 10.55 -3.53 3.59
C VAL A 225 10.69 -4.85 4.34
N GLN A 226 10.13 -4.97 5.55
CA GLN A 226 10.07 -6.26 6.26
C GLN A 226 9.20 -7.27 5.49
N HIS A 227 8.02 -6.86 5.00
CA HIS A 227 7.16 -7.73 4.20
C HIS A 227 7.87 -8.23 2.95
N LEU A 228 8.52 -7.33 2.21
CA LEU A 228 9.28 -7.65 1.02
C LEU A 228 10.41 -8.64 1.32
N ALA A 229 11.18 -8.41 2.40
CA ALA A 229 12.28 -9.29 2.79
C ALA A 229 11.80 -10.71 3.10
N VAL A 230 10.70 -10.85 3.84
CA VAL A 230 10.09 -12.15 4.13
C VAL A 230 9.61 -12.83 2.85
N LEU A 231 8.93 -12.12 1.96
CA LEU A 231 8.46 -12.68 0.70
C LEU A 231 9.59 -13.12 -0.22
N LEU A 232 10.71 -12.38 -0.27
CA LEU A 232 11.89 -12.78 -1.04
C LEU A 232 12.51 -14.07 -0.49
N ALA A 233 12.62 -14.20 0.82
CA ALA A 233 13.08 -15.44 1.46
C ALA A 233 12.13 -16.63 1.19
N VAL A 234 10.82 -16.43 1.34
CA VAL A 234 9.81 -17.44 1.03
C VAL A 234 9.85 -17.83 -0.45
N SER A 235 9.97 -16.85 -1.35
CA SER A 235 10.09 -17.06 -2.79
C SER A 235 11.30 -17.93 -3.13
N ALA A 236 12.44 -17.69 -2.47
CA ALA A 236 13.65 -18.49 -2.64
C ALA A 236 13.45 -19.95 -2.19
N LEU A 237 12.81 -20.17 -1.03
CA LEU A 237 12.49 -21.52 -0.54
C LEU A 237 11.53 -22.27 -1.48
N LEU A 238 10.51 -21.58 -1.99
CA LEU A 238 9.57 -22.18 -2.96
C LEU A 238 10.27 -22.55 -4.27
N LYS A 239 11.09 -21.65 -4.83
CA LYS A 239 11.86 -21.90 -6.06
C LYS A 239 12.92 -23.00 -5.89
N GLY A 240 13.50 -23.10 -4.69
CA GLY A 240 14.46 -24.14 -4.34
C GLY A 240 13.83 -25.51 -4.05
N GLY A 241 12.50 -25.65 -4.17
CA GLY A 241 11.82 -26.91 -3.88
C GLY A 241 11.82 -27.29 -2.40
N ALA A 242 11.92 -26.29 -1.51
CA ALA A 242 11.95 -26.46 -0.06
C ALA A 242 10.75 -25.82 0.67
N PRO A 243 9.49 -26.00 0.22
CA PRO A 243 8.32 -25.40 0.87
C PRO A 243 8.13 -25.87 2.32
N GLN A 244 8.66 -27.03 2.69
CA GLN A 244 8.65 -27.57 4.04
C GLN A 244 9.47 -26.76 5.04
N LEU A 245 10.40 -25.91 4.56
CA LEU A 245 11.21 -25.02 5.41
C LEU A 245 10.50 -23.70 5.72
N ILE A 246 9.35 -23.43 5.09
CA ILE A 246 8.45 -22.34 5.44
C ILE A 246 7.63 -22.81 6.64
N ALA A 247 8.26 -22.82 7.81
CA ALA A 247 7.72 -23.44 9.01
C ALA A 247 8.08 -22.63 10.25
N ILE A 248 7.25 -22.77 11.29
CA ILE A 248 7.51 -22.22 12.61
C ILE A 248 7.39 -23.38 13.63
N PRO A 249 8.43 -23.64 14.45
CA PRO A 249 9.75 -23.00 14.42
C PRO A 249 10.50 -23.22 13.10
N THR A 250 11.28 -22.21 12.71
CA THR A 250 12.21 -22.31 11.57
C THR A 250 13.31 -23.31 11.92
N ASN A 251 13.67 -24.18 10.97
CA ASN A 251 14.82 -25.05 11.10
C ASN A 251 16.05 -24.37 10.48
N ASP A 252 16.69 -23.51 11.25
CA ASP A 252 17.80 -22.67 10.76
C ASP A 252 18.95 -23.48 10.19
N ALA A 253 19.24 -24.64 10.79
CA ALA A 253 20.29 -25.55 10.33
C ALA A 253 19.99 -26.19 8.96
N ALA A 254 18.73 -26.19 8.52
CA ALA A 254 18.31 -26.70 7.22
C ALA A 254 18.13 -25.59 6.17
N LEU A 255 18.21 -24.32 6.55
CA LEU A 255 18.10 -23.22 5.59
C LEU A 255 19.33 -23.17 4.67
N PRO A 256 19.15 -22.83 3.38
CA PRO A 256 20.28 -22.53 2.50
C PRO A 256 21.13 -21.39 3.07
N ALA A 257 22.46 -21.43 2.88
CA ALA A 257 23.36 -20.38 3.36
C ALA A 257 22.97 -18.97 2.88
N ALA A 258 22.36 -18.87 1.69
CA ALA A 258 21.90 -17.62 1.11
C ALA A 258 20.55 -17.11 1.68
N ALA A 259 19.89 -17.85 2.58
CA ALA A 259 18.57 -17.50 3.11
C ALA A 259 18.56 -16.14 3.83
N GLY A 260 19.68 -15.76 4.48
CA GLY A 260 19.81 -14.45 5.13
C GLY A 260 20.01 -13.29 4.15
N SER A 261 20.73 -13.49 3.04
CA SER A 261 21.03 -12.42 2.09
C SER A 261 19.97 -12.24 1.00
N VAL A 262 19.20 -13.29 0.68
CA VAL A 262 18.20 -13.25 -0.41
C VAL A 262 17.03 -12.30 -0.11
N GLY A 263 16.75 -12.04 1.17
CA GLY A 263 15.74 -11.07 1.60
C GLY A 263 16.14 -9.61 1.37
N PHE A 264 17.43 -9.33 1.18
CA PHE A 264 17.98 -7.98 1.07
C PHE A 264 18.89 -7.87 -0.16
N PRO A 265 18.35 -8.06 -1.39
CA PRO A 265 19.16 -8.08 -2.61
C PRO A 265 19.72 -6.70 -2.96
N ASP A 266 19.05 -5.63 -2.51
CA ASP A 266 19.36 -4.25 -2.84
C ASP A 266 19.81 -3.53 -1.56
N THR A 267 20.99 -2.89 -1.57
CA THR A 267 21.43 -2.03 -0.46
C THR A 267 20.59 -0.76 -0.37
N PHE A 268 20.12 -0.27 -1.51
CA PHE A 268 19.24 0.88 -1.64
C PHE A 268 18.17 0.58 -2.70
N PHE A 269 16.95 1.06 -2.50
CA PHE A 269 15.93 0.95 -3.54
C PHE A 269 16.34 1.75 -4.78
N PRO A 270 16.28 1.14 -5.98
CA PRO A 270 16.68 1.81 -7.21
C PRO A 270 15.68 2.89 -7.64
N ASN A 271 14.48 2.91 -7.06
CA ASN A 271 13.35 3.74 -7.47
C ASN A 271 13.00 3.51 -8.95
N ASP A 272 12.99 2.23 -9.34
CA ASP A 272 12.68 1.74 -10.68
C ASP A 272 11.27 2.21 -11.08
N PRO A 273 11.11 2.89 -12.24
CA PRO A 273 9.83 3.40 -12.71
C PRO A 273 8.80 2.30 -13.03
N THR A 274 9.20 1.03 -13.03
CA THR A 274 8.30 -0.14 -13.09
C THR A 274 7.51 -0.31 -11.79
N TYR A 275 8.13 0.01 -10.65
CA TYR A 275 7.58 -0.20 -9.31
C TYR A 275 7.19 1.13 -8.65
N ALA A 276 8.10 2.10 -8.58
CA ALA A 276 7.88 3.37 -7.89
C ALA A 276 6.82 4.23 -8.59
N ARG A 277 5.68 4.46 -7.93
CA ARG A 277 4.58 5.28 -8.46
C ARG A 277 4.88 6.77 -8.24
N PRO A 278 4.75 7.63 -9.26
CA PRO A 278 4.94 9.07 -9.07
C PRO A 278 3.76 9.66 -8.26
N PRO A 279 3.97 10.78 -7.52
CA PRO A 279 2.96 11.34 -6.62
C PRO A 279 1.58 11.55 -7.25
N GLU A 280 1.51 11.93 -8.51
CA GLU A 280 0.29 12.29 -9.22
C GLU A 280 -0.54 11.08 -9.71
N GLU A 281 0.03 9.88 -9.79
CA GLU A 281 -0.57 8.76 -10.54
C GLU A 281 -1.79 8.15 -9.84
N GLY A 282 -1.73 8.04 -8.51
CA GLY A 282 -2.84 7.60 -7.67
C GLY A 282 -3.54 8.75 -6.93
N ALA A 283 -3.19 10.00 -7.20
CA ALA A 283 -3.77 11.16 -6.55
C ALA A 283 -5.19 11.47 -7.07
N ILE A 284 -6.03 12.07 -6.21
CA ILE A 284 -7.37 12.52 -6.58
C ILE A 284 -7.58 13.98 -6.18
N ALA A 285 -8.28 14.70 -7.06
CA ALA A 285 -8.69 16.08 -6.85
C ALA A 285 -9.82 16.17 -5.81
#